data_AF-A0A9P1AVU5-F1
#
_entry.id   AF-A0A9P1AVU5-F1
#
_cell.length_a   1.000
_cell.length_b   1.000
_cell.length_c   1.000
_cell.angle_alpha   90.00
_cell.angle_beta   90.00
_cell.angle_gamma   90.00
#
_symmetry.space_group_name_H-M   'P 1'
#
loop_
_entity.id
_entity.type
_entity.pdbx_description
1 polymer ?
#
loop_
_entity_poly.entity_id
_entity_poly.type
_entity_poly.pdbx_seq_one_letter_code
_entity_poly.pdbx_strand_id
1 'polypeptide(L)'
;MTNARAQSDQEEDGRMGWAVETVRGEAGILIGKRRAYENMRSESRPREKKNTMRLHTGLLFATEMPSVKRRMQSELRNYQLEKKEEDGVFIEMKGEDVLDLKGYINGVKGTPYEGGIFELDIKIGEDYPYRAPMIKFVTKIWHPSVNPFNGSVCLNARNDAWPVPMTIYKTLLTIQSWMSTIDAKEPIDVEILEQAIKNTAVFEKTANYWAWKFAGGRRPSNWDYESKVQVLNRLTRDENLAIIALSYHNWVLPNGVGPRTP
;
A
#
# COMPACT_ATOMS: atom_id res chain seq x y z
N MET A 1 -21.95 5.11 -69.06
CA MET A 1 -22.04 4.51 -67.72
C MET A 1 -21.20 5.36 -66.78
N THR A 2 -21.81 5.88 -65.70
CA THR A 2 -21.22 6.51 -64.48
C THR A 2 -20.24 7.69 -64.67
N ASN A 3 -20.67 8.96 -64.48
CA ASN A 3 -20.67 9.78 -63.23
C ASN A 3 -19.29 9.86 -62.54
N ALA A 4 -18.75 10.98 -62.02
CA ALA A 4 -19.19 12.37 -61.92
C ALA A 4 -17.99 13.26 -61.49
N ARG A 5 -18.27 14.57 -61.52
CA ARG A 5 -17.47 15.79 -61.31
C ARG A 5 -16.91 16.04 -59.89
N ALA A 6 -15.79 16.77 -59.90
CA ALA A 6 -15.46 18.01 -59.17
C ALA A 6 -15.33 18.04 -57.63
N GLN A 7 -14.16 18.59 -57.24
CA GLN A 7 -13.79 19.18 -55.95
C GLN A 7 -14.56 20.47 -55.66
N SER A 8 -14.78 20.76 -54.38
CA SER A 8 -14.82 22.13 -53.85
C SER A 8 -14.74 22.12 -52.32
N ASP A 9 -13.63 22.62 -51.80
CA ASP A 9 -13.51 23.16 -50.44
C ASP A 9 -13.83 24.65 -50.48
N GLN A 10 -14.64 25.12 -49.52
CA GLN A 10 -14.48 26.34 -48.69
C GLN A 10 -15.83 26.86 -48.18
N GLU A 11 -15.88 26.98 -46.84
CA GLU A 11 -16.73 27.87 -46.03
C GLU A 11 -16.61 29.34 -46.52
N GLU A 12 -17.54 30.27 -46.35
CA GLU A 12 -18.48 30.54 -45.27
C GLU A 12 -19.50 31.60 -45.77
N ASP A 13 -20.52 31.88 -44.94
CA ASP A 13 -21.23 33.15 -44.79
C ASP A 13 -22.73 33.22 -45.17
N GLY A 14 -23.52 33.51 -44.12
CA GLY A 14 -24.48 34.61 -44.17
C GLY A 14 -25.81 34.37 -44.86
N ARG A 15 -26.76 33.75 -44.16
CA ARG A 15 -28.18 34.13 -44.27
C ARG A 15 -29.02 33.66 -43.09
N MET A 16 -29.41 34.63 -42.25
CA MET A 16 -30.47 34.48 -41.25
C MET A 16 -31.80 34.26 -41.96
N GLY A 17 -32.34 33.04 -41.87
CA GLY A 17 -33.68 32.68 -42.32
C GLY A 17 -34.72 33.10 -41.27
N TRP A 18 -35.78 33.76 -41.73
CA TRP A 18 -36.93 34.17 -40.92
C TRP A 18 -37.95 33.03 -40.90
N ALA A 19 -38.34 32.58 -39.70
CA ALA A 19 -39.54 31.78 -39.51
C ALA A 19 -40.60 32.64 -38.82
N VAL A 20 -41.74 32.79 -39.49
CA VAL A 20 -42.94 33.46 -39.00
C VAL A 20 -43.84 32.38 -38.43
N GLU A 21 -44.17 32.46 -37.15
CA GLU A 21 -45.29 31.72 -36.58
C GLU A 21 -46.22 32.70 -35.86
N THR A 22 -47.47 32.72 -36.31
CA THR A 22 -48.53 33.58 -35.79
C THR A 22 -49.50 32.68 -35.04
N VAL A 23 -49.69 32.90 -33.73
CA VAL A 23 -50.91 32.48 -33.04
C VAL A 23 -51.38 33.61 -32.12
N ARG A 24 -52.66 33.95 -32.29
CA ARG A 24 -53.46 34.98 -31.60
C ARG A 24 -53.61 34.70 -30.10
N GLY A 25 -53.76 35.77 -29.31
CA GLY A 25 -54.38 35.67 -27.97
C GLY A 25 -54.25 36.91 -27.08
N GLU A 26 -55.05 37.94 -27.38
CA GLU A 26 -55.70 38.90 -26.46
C GLU A 26 -54.88 39.91 -25.60
N ALA A 27 -55.42 41.14 -25.61
CA ALA A 27 -55.18 42.29 -24.72
C ALA A 27 -53.93 43.19 -24.97
N GLY A 28 -54.17 44.29 -25.71
CA GLY A 28 -54.05 45.62 -25.08
C GLY A 28 -52.87 46.53 -25.47
N ILE A 29 -53.16 47.44 -26.41
CA ILE A 29 -52.74 48.87 -26.45
C ILE A 29 -51.33 49.21 -26.99
N LEU A 30 -51.38 49.86 -28.16
CA LEU A 30 -50.34 50.59 -28.89
C LEU A 30 -50.05 51.94 -28.24
N ILE A 31 -48.76 52.31 -28.07
CA ILE A 31 -48.33 53.71 -28.11
C ILE A 31 -46.97 53.80 -28.83
N GLY A 32 -46.97 54.36 -30.03
CA GLY A 32 -45.75 54.75 -30.75
C GLY A 32 -45.40 56.22 -30.49
N LYS A 33 -44.11 56.55 -30.53
CA LYS A 33 -43.60 57.88 -30.93
C LYS A 33 -42.26 57.76 -31.69
N ARG A 34 -42.12 58.63 -32.69
CA ARG A 34 -41.07 58.68 -33.73
C ARG A 34 -39.80 59.39 -33.27
N ARG A 35 -38.65 58.87 -33.73
CA ARG A 35 -37.47 59.51 -34.39
C ARG A 35 -36.92 60.85 -33.88
N ALA A 36 -35.61 60.89 -33.61
CA ALA A 36 -34.68 61.87 -34.17
C ALA A 36 -33.26 61.27 -34.23
N TYR A 37 -32.58 61.45 -35.36
CA TYR A 37 -31.17 61.15 -35.58
C TYR A 37 -30.39 62.46 -35.43
N GLU A 38 -29.26 62.47 -34.72
CA GLU A 38 -28.25 63.52 -34.84
C GLU A 38 -26.85 62.88 -34.85
N ASN A 39 -26.13 63.16 -35.94
CA ASN A 39 -24.73 62.81 -36.15
C ASN A 39 -23.85 63.86 -35.46
N MET A 40 -22.72 63.46 -34.86
CA MET A 40 -21.38 64.01 -35.19
C MET A 40 -20.25 63.48 -34.28
N ARG A 41 -19.16 63.07 -34.97
CA ARG A 41 -17.73 63.15 -34.62
C ARG A 41 -17.18 62.56 -33.31
N SER A 42 -16.46 61.45 -33.51
CA SER A 42 -15.07 61.18 -33.10
C SER A 42 -14.50 61.94 -31.90
N GLU A 43 -14.19 61.22 -30.83
CA GLU A 43 -12.91 61.33 -30.12
C GLU A 43 -12.72 60.12 -29.18
N SER A 44 -11.61 59.41 -29.37
CA SER A 44 -11.23 58.21 -28.63
C SER A 44 -10.66 58.58 -27.26
N ARG A 45 -11.22 58.04 -26.18
CA ARG A 45 -10.57 58.02 -24.84
C ARG A 45 -10.59 56.60 -24.25
N PRO A 46 -9.56 56.18 -23.49
CA PRO A 46 -9.36 54.78 -23.10
C PRO A 46 -10.33 54.36 -21.99
N ARG A 47 -10.87 53.13 -22.09
CA ARG A 47 -11.75 52.52 -21.07
C ARG A 47 -10.94 51.89 -19.93
N GLU A 48 -11.10 52.42 -18.72
CA GLU A 48 -10.84 51.71 -17.47
C GLU A 48 -11.75 50.48 -17.35
N LYS A 49 -11.15 49.29 -17.16
CA LYS A 49 -11.90 48.06 -16.87
C LYS A 49 -12.23 48.02 -15.39
N LYS A 50 -13.51 48.20 -15.05
CA LYS A 50 -14.06 47.91 -13.72
C LYS A 50 -14.02 46.40 -13.47
N ASN A 51 -13.15 45.97 -12.56
CA ASN A 51 -13.18 44.63 -11.97
C ASN A 51 -14.42 44.52 -11.07
N THR A 52 -15.39 43.71 -11.46
CA THR A 52 -16.50 43.31 -10.59
C THR A 52 -16.04 42.12 -9.75
N MET A 53 -15.71 42.38 -8.48
CA MET A 53 -15.57 41.32 -7.47
C MET A 53 -16.92 40.60 -7.31
N ARG A 54 -16.98 39.32 -7.68
CA ARG A 54 -17.85 38.35 -7.02
C ARG A 54 -17.04 37.72 -5.89
N LEU A 55 -17.15 38.26 -4.69
CA LEU A 55 -16.76 37.54 -3.48
C LEU A 55 -17.82 36.47 -3.22
N HIS A 56 -17.55 35.25 -3.66
CA HIS A 56 -18.24 34.07 -3.16
C HIS A 56 -17.61 33.73 -1.81
N THR A 57 -18.18 34.30 -0.76
CA THR A 57 -17.97 33.90 0.62
C THR A 57 -18.64 32.53 0.79
N GLY A 58 -17.84 31.48 1.05
CA GLY A 58 -18.38 30.18 1.47
C GLY A 58 -18.01 28.98 0.58
N LEU A 59 -16.71 28.72 0.40
CA LEU A 59 -16.24 27.36 0.18
C LEU A 59 -15.09 27.15 1.17
N LEU A 60 -15.39 26.44 2.25
CA LEU A 60 -14.35 25.88 3.11
C LEU A 60 -13.38 25.15 2.20
N PHE A 61 -12.10 25.52 2.24
CA PHE A 61 -11.04 24.75 1.60
C PHE A 61 -11.07 23.35 2.22
N ALA A 62 -11.79 22.42 1.61
CA ALA A 62 -11.47 21.01 1.76
C ALA A 62 -10.05 20.89 1.18
N THR A 63 -9.05 20.92 2.05
CA THR A 63 -7.66 20.66 1.67
C THR A 63 -7.67 19.39 0.83
N GLU A 64 -7.31 19.51 -0.45
CA GLU A 64 -7.25 18.36 -1.34
C GLU A 64 -6.39 17.29 -0.67
N MET A 65 -6.93 16.09 -0.52
CA MET A 65 -6.16 15.01 0.10
C MET A 65 -4.91 14.74 -0.74
N PRO A 66 -3.72 14.65 -0.11
CA PRO A 66 -2.49 14.27 -0.80
C PRO A 66 -2.72 13.03 -1.67
N SER A 67 -2.12 12.99 -2.86
CA SER A 67 -2.30 11.89 -3.83
C SER A 67 -2.06 10.51 -3.20
N VAL A 68 -1.09 10.39 -2.30
CA VAL A 68 -0.80 9.17 -1.54
C VAL A 68 -1.96 8.74 -0.64
N LYS A 69 -2.60 9.66 0.07
CA LYS A 69 -3.75 9.33 0.94
C LYS A 69 -4.96 8.87 0.11
N ARG A 70 -5.19 9.48 -1.06
CA ARG A 70 -6.22 9.03 -2.00
C ARG A 70 -5.93 7.63 -2.54
N ARG A 71 -4.68 7.35 -2.90
CA ARG A 71 -4.23 6.01 -3.31
C ARG A 71 -4.49 4.99 -2.20
N MET A 72 -4.08 5.29 -0.97
CA MET A 72 -4.27 4.39 0.18
C MET A 72 -5.74 4.16 0.53
N GLN A 73 -6.58 5.18 0.51
CA GLN A 73 -8.04 5.00 0.70
C GLN A 73 -8.65 4.10 -0.36
N SER A 74 -8.23 4.23 -1.62
CA SER A 74 -8.66 3.35 -2.71
C SER A 74 -8.21 1.91 -2.49
N GLU A 75 -6.93 1.70 -2.13
CA GLU A 75 -6.40 0.37 -1.84
C GLU A 75 -7.09 -0.30 -0.66
N LEU A 76 -7.34 0.42 0.44
CA LEU A 76 -8.03 -0.12 1.61
C LEU A 76 -9.49 -0.45 1.30
N ARG A 77 -10.17 0.37 0.49
CA ARG A 77 -11.52 0.06 0.01
C ARG A 77 -11.53 -1.21 -0.83
N ASN A 78 -10.62 -1.32 -1.79
CA ASN A 78 -10.51 -2.49 -2.65
C ASN A 78 -10.16 -3.74 -1.84
N TYR A 79 -9.23 -3.62 -0.88
CA TYR A 79 -8.91 -4.68 0.07
C TYR A 79 -10.17 -5.20 0.78
N GLN A 80 -11.07 -4.34 1.28
CA GLN A 80 -12.29 -4.83 1.92
C GLN A 80 -13.22 -5.61 0.98
N LEU A 81 -13.17 -5.33 -0.32
CA LEU A 81 -13.97 -6.03 -1.34
C LEU A 81 -13.31 -7.31 -1.83
N GLU A 82 -11.98 -7.31 -1.91
CA GLU A 82 -11.17 -8.40 -2.49
C GLU A 82 -10.75 -9.44 -1.45
N LYS A 83 -10.65 -9.06 -0.16
CA LYS A 83 -10.10 -9.93 0.87
C LYS A 83 -10.91 -11.21 1.00
N LYS A 84 -10.19 -12.29 1.25
CA LYS A 84 -10.77 -13.59 1.53
C LYS A 84 -10.23 -14.10 2.85
N GLU A 85 -11.09 -14.70 3.65
CA GLU A 85 -10.68 -15.20 4.97
C GLU A 85 -9.62 -16.31 4.84
N GLU A 86 -9.74 -17.12 3.79
CA GLU A 86 -8.79 -18.20 3.48
C GLU A 86 -7.39 -17.71 3.08
N ASP A 87 -7.26 -16.46 2.64
CA ASP A 87 -5.95 -15.88 2.34
C ASP A 87 -5.15 -15.68 3.64
N GLY A 88 -5.82 -15.55 4.80
CA GLY A 88 -5.18 -15.39 6.10
C GLY A 88 -4.32 -14.13 6.20
N VAL A 89 -4.68 -13.08 5.46
CA VAL A 89 -4.01 -11.79 5.45
C VAL A 89 -4.98 -10.68 5.83
N PHE A 90 -4.62 -9.93 6.87
CA PHE A 90 -5.46 -8.88 7.44
C PHE A 90 -4.74 -7.54 7.47
N ILE A 91 -5.46 -6.45 7.20
CA ILE A 91 -4.94 -5.08 7.24
C ILE A 91 -5.86 -4.21 8.08
N GLU A 92 -5.27 -3.48 9.02
CA GLU A 92 -5.95 -2.53 9.91
C GLU A 92 -5.22 -1.19 9.92
N MET A 93 -5.96 -0.08 10.05
CA MET A 93 -5.35 1.24 10.25
C MET A 93 -4.98 1.46 11.71
N LYS A 94 -3.86 2.15 11.98
CA LYS A 94 -3.49 2.59 13.32
C LYS A 94 -4.16 3.93 13.61
N GLY A 95 -5.30 3.87 14.29
CA GLY A 95 -6.12 5.06 14.54
C GLY A 95 -6.74 5.58 13.26
N GLU A 96 -6.55 6.87 12.97
CA GLU A 96 -7.20 7.55 11.84
C GLU A 96 -6.27 7.81 10.65
N ASP A 97 -4.98 7.50 10.75
CA ASP A 97 -4.02 7.73 9.66
C ASP A 97 -3.97 6.56 8.68
N VAL A 98 -4.44 6.79 7.45
CA VAL A 98 -4.40 5.82 6.34
C VAL A 98 -2.98 5.45 5.88
N LEU A 99 -1.96 6.17 6.36
CA LEU A 99 -0.55 5.93 6.06
C LEU A 99 0.16 5.07 7.12
N ASP A 100 -0.52 4.74 8.22
CA ASP A 100 0.01 3.95 9.31
C ASP A 100 -0.86 2.72 9.55
N LEU A 101 -0.35 1.53 9.22
CA LEU A 101 -1.14 0.31 9.18
C LEU A 101 -0.52 -0.82 10.02
N LYS A 102 -1.38 -1.71 10.49
CA LYS A 102 -1.02 -3.05 10.96
C LYS A 102 -1.38 -4.07 9.89
N GLY A 103 -0.48 -5.00 9.64
CA GLY A 103 -0.76 -6.21 8.89
C GLY A 103 -0.76 -7.41 9.82
N TYR A 104 -1.53 -8.44 9.48
CA TYR A 104 -1.42 -9.75 10.10
C TYR A 104 -1.36 -10.80 8.99
N ILE A 105 -0.42 -11.74 9.13
CA ILE A 105 -0.27 -12.87 8.21
C ILE A 105 -0.38 -14.16 9.03
N ASN A 106 -1.30 -15.03 8.64
CA ASN A 106 -1.38 -16.38 9.15
C ASN A 106 -0.27 -17.24 8.55
N GLY A 107 0.39 -18.02 9.40
CA GLY A 107 1.39 -18.99 8.97
C GLY A 107 0.78 -20.06 8.08
N VAL A 108 1.46 -20.35 6.97
CA VAL A 108 0.94 -21.23 5.93
C VAL A 108 0.92 -22.70 6.39
N LYS A 109 -0.17 -23.41 6.07
CA LYS A 109 -0.32 -24.84 6.38
C LYS A 109 0.79 -25.67 5.71
N GLY A 110 1.31 -26.65 6.43
CA GLY A 110 2.39 -27.52 5.98
C GLY A 110 3.79 -26.88 6.09
N THR A 111 3.89 -25.66 6.62
CA THR A 111 5.16 -24.99 6.88
C THR A 111 5.47 -24.97 8.39
N PRO A 112 6.73 -24.72 8.79
CA PRO A 112 7.08 -24.55 10.21
C PRO A 112 6.26 -23.46 10.92
N TYR A 113 5.73 -22.51 10.16
CA TYR A 113 4.99 -21.35 10.64
C TYR A 113 3.49 -21.65 10.91
N GLU A 114 2.99 -22.83 10.53
CA GLU A 114 1.57 -23.20 10.63
C GLU A 114 0.98 -22.90 12.02
N GLY A 115 -0.18 -22.24 11.99
CA GLY A 115 -0.94 -21.86 13.19
C GLY A 115 -0.42 -20.61 13.89
N GLY A 116 0.71 -20.04 13.47
CA GLY A 116 1.20 -18.76 13.97
C GLY A 116 0.48 -17.56 13.33
N ILE A 117 0.38 -16.46 14.07
CA ILE A 117 -0.10 -15.15 13.56
C ILE A 117 1.05 -14.15 13.67
N PHE A 118 1.45 -13.59 12.53
CA PHE A 118 2.57 -12.66 12.43
C PHE A 118 2.05 -11.25 12.22
N GLU A 119 2.20 -10.38 13.23
CA GLU A 119 1.90 -8.95 13.14
C GLU A 119 3.03 -8.22 12.41
N LEU A 120 2.66 -7.29 11.52
CA LEU A 120 3.56 -6.42 10.78
C LEU A 120 3.20 -4.95 11.04
N ASP A 121 4.23 -4.13 11.22
CA ASP A 121 4.16 -2.68 11.18
C ASP A 121 4.40 -2.20 9.74
N ILE A 122 3.47 -1.40 9.21
CA ILE A 122 3.49 -0.95 7.82
C ILE A 122 3.36 0.58 7.81
N LYS A 123 4.38 1.25 7.27
CA LYS A 123 4.40 2.71 7.11
C LYS A 123 4.43 3.08 5.64
N ILE A 124 3.50 3.94 5.23
CA ILE A 124 3.41 4.45 3.86
C ILE A 124 4.12 5.79 3.78
N GLY A 125 5.19 5.85 2.98
CA GLY A 125 5.94 7.09 2.72
C GLY A 125 5.21 8.02 1.75
N GLU A 126 5.59 9.30 1.74
CA GLU A 126 5.00 10.32 0.86
C GLU A 126 5.15 10.00 -0.64
N ASP A 127 6.23 9.29 -1.00
CA ASP A 127 6.54 8.90 -2.39
C ASP A 127 5.77 7.65 -2.86
N TYR A 128 4.92 7.05 -2.02
CA TYR A 128 4.11 5.89 -2.43
C TYR A 128 3.07 6.32 -3.49
N PRO A 129 2.87 5.55 -4.58
CA PRO A 129 3.34 4.18 -4.84
C PRO A 129 4.62 4.06 -5.68
N TYR A 130 5.39 5.12 -5.86
CA TYR A 130 6.65 5.07 -6.62
C TYR A 130 7.80 4.47 -5.82
N ARG A 131 7.71 4.52 -4.49
CA ARG A 131 8.57 3.78 -3.56
C ARG A 131 7.75 2.77 -2.76
N ALA A 132 8.38 1.64 -2.43
CA ALA A 132 7.80 0.61 -1.59
C ALA A 132 7.46 1.15 -0.18
N PRO A 133 6.43 0.58 0.49
CA PRO A 133 6.17 0.88 1.88
C PRO A 133 7.27 0.32 2.77
N MET A 134 7.43 0.88 3.96
CA MET A 134 8.29 0.26 4.98
C MET A 134 7.49 -0.80 5.72
N ILE A 135 7.94 -2.05 5.69
CA ILE A 135 7.30 -3.18 6.37
C ILE A 135 8.29 -3.83 7.34
N LYS A 136 7.85 -4.05 8.57
CA LYS A 136 8.60 -4.78 9.60
C LYS A 136 7.71 -5.80 10.29
N PHE A 137 8.22 -7.00 10.49
CA PHE A 137 7.63 -7.96 11.41
C PHE A 137 7.74 -7.44 12.84
N VAL A 138 6.60 -7.23 13.50
CA VAL A 138 6.52 -7.01 14.95
C VAL A 138 6.67 -8.36 15.65
N THR A 139 5.96 -9.38 15.16
CA THR A 139 6.14 -10.76 15.60
C THR A 139 7.44 -11.32 15.06
N LYS A 140 8.35 -11.74 15.94
CA LYS A 140 9.63 -12.34 15.56
C LYS A 140 9.43 -13.61 14.70
N ILE A 141 10.22 -13.72 13.64
CA ILE A 141 10.20 -14.85 12.70
C ILE A 141 11.63 -15.24 12.32
N TRP A 142 11.89 -16.54 12.20
CA TRP A 142 13.17 -17.08 11.72
C TRP A 142 13.05 -17.41 10.24
N HIS A 143 13.45 -16.48 9.37
CA HIS A 143 13.32 -16.63 7.91
C HIS A 143 14.45 -15.87 7.18
N PRO A 144 15.08 -16.43 6.12
CA PRO A 144 16.22 -15.79 5.44
C PRO A 144 15.96 -14.39 4.88
N SER A 145 14.72 -14.10 4.48
CA SER A 145 14.29 -12.80 3.93
C SER A 145 13.76 -11.83 4.99
N VAL A 146 13.98 -12.09 6.27
CA VAL A 146 13.57 -11.20 7.38
C VAL A 146 14.72 -11.07 8.38
N ASN A 147 15.01 -9.84 8.81
CA ASN A 147 16.01 -9.65 9.86
C ASN A 147 15.45 -10.14 11.22
N PRO A 148 16.09 -11.09 11.92
CA PRO A 148 15.54 -11.67 13.16
C PRO A 148 15.59 -10.74 14.37
N PHE A 149 16.43 -9.69 14.34
CA PHE A 149 16.59 -8.74 15.43
C PHE A 149 15.50 -7.67 15.41
N ASN A 150 15.28 -7.04 14.25
CA ASN A 150 14.41 -5.87 14.11
C ASN A 150 13.18 -6.10 13.20
N GLY A 151 13.03 -7.29 12.61
CA GLY A 151 11.91 -7.67 11.77
C GLY A 151 11.88 -7.04 10.38
N SER A 152 12.91 -6.30 9.97
CA SER A 152 12.90 -5.60 8.69
C SER A 152 12.81 -6.56 7.50
N VAL A 153 11.96 -6.20 6.54
CA VAL A 153 11.83 -6.86 5.25
C VAL A 153 12.42 -5.96 4.17
N CYS A 154 13.18 -6.53 3.23
CA CYS A 154 13.69 -5.79 2.09
C CYS A 154 12.83 -6.03 0.85
N LEU A 155 11.91 -5.11 0.57
CA LEU A 155 11.05 -5.17 -0.62
C LEU A 155 11.76 -4.69 -1.91
N ASN A 156 12.90 -4.01 -1.77
CA ASN A 156 13.68 -3.46 -2.90
C ASN A 156 14.90 -4.32 -3.28
N ALA A 157 15.25 -5.35 -2.50
CA ALA A 157 16.45 -6.17 -2.76
C ALA A 157 16.23 -7.27 -3.80
N ARG A 158 14.99 -7.61 -4.14
CA ARG A 158 14.73 -8.54 -5.25
C ARG A 158 14.97 -7.74 -6.54
N ASN A 159 15.77 -8.25 -7.47
CA ASN A 159 16.21 -7.59 -8.72
C ASN A 159 15.10 -7.04 -9.65
N ASP A 160 13.83 -7.07 -9.23
CA ASP A 160 12.70 -6.41 -9.85
C ASP A 160 12.34 -5.17 -9.01
N ALA A 161 12.56 -3.98 -9.58
CA ALA A 161 12.14 -2.72 -8.94
C ALA A 161 10.69 -2.80 -8.44
N TRP A 162 10.42 -2.17 -7.29
CA TRP A 162 9.06 -2.07 -6.72
C TRP A 162 8.03 -1.73 -7.81
N PRO A 163 7.06 -2.63 -8.09
CA PRO A 163 6.10 -2.37 -9.14
C PRO A 163 5.04 -1.38 -8.64
N VAL A 164 4.93 -0.21 -9.28
CA VAL A 164 3.93 0.83 -8.96
C VAL A 164 2.46 0.32 -8.86
N PRO A 165 2.03 -0.68 -9.67
CA PRO A 165 0.71 -1.28 -9.51
C PRO A 165 0.54 -2.19 -8.29
N MET A 166 1.61 -2.51 -7.57
CA MET A 166 1.56 -3.31 -6.34
C MET A 166 0.73 -2.59 -5.28
N THR A 167 -0.04 -3.36 -4.52
CA THR A 167 -0.85 -2.88 -3.40
C THR A 167 -0.35 -3.45 -2.09
N ILE A 168 -0.75 -2.87 -0.96
CA ILE A 168 -0.40 -3.41 0.36
C ILE A 168 -0.90 -4.85 0.52
N TYR A 169 -2.13 -5.13 0.11
CA TYR A 169 -2.69 -6.48 0.18
C TYR A 169 -1.88 -7.51 -0.60
N LYS A 170 -1.55 -7.22 -1.87
CA LYS A 170 -0.72 -8.10 -2.71
C LYS A 170 0.70 -8.24 -2.18
N THR A 171 1.24 -7.19 -1.56
CA THR A 171 2.55 -7.23 -0.91
C THR A 171 2.54 -8.20 0.27
N LEU A 172 1.51 -8.16 1.12
CA LEU A 172 1.38 -9.10 2.24
C LEU A 172 1.16 -10.55 1.79
N LEU A 173 0.36 -10.78 0.74
CA LEU A 173 0.24 -12.11 0.11
C LEU A 173 1.59 -12.61 -0.42
N THR A 174 2.39 -11.71 -1.00
CA THR A 174 3.75 -12.04 -1.46
C THR A 174 4.66 -12.37 -0.29
N ILE A 175 4.61 -11.63 0.82
CA ILE A 175 5.39 -11.93 2.02
C ILE A 175 4.98 -13.28 2.62
N GLN A 176 3.68 -13.58 2.66
CA GLN A 176 3.16 -14.86 3.14
C GLN A 176 3.67 -16.03 2.28
N SER A 177 3.74 -15.87 0.96
CA SER A 177 4.22 -16.96 0.08
C SER A 177 5.67 -17.35 0.34
N TRP A 178 6.50 -16.44 0.87
CA TRP A 178 7.88 -16.76 1.26
C TRP A 178 7.95 -17.79 2.39
N MET A 179 6.93 -17.86 3.25
CA MET A 179 6.86 -18.87 4.30
C MET A 179 6.86 -20.30 3.75
N SER A 180 6.43 -20.49 2.50
CA SER A 180 6.41 -21.78 1.82
C SER A 180 7.65 -22.04 0.95
N THR A 181 8.40 -21.00 0.59
CA THR A 181 9.52 -21.10 -0.36
C THR A 181 10.67 -20.19 0.03
N ILE A 182 11.87 -20.75 0.17
CA ILE A 182 13.09 -19.99 0.42
C ILE A 182 13.67 -19.49 -0.91
N ASP A 183 13.73 -18.17 -1.07
CA ASP A 183 14.44 -17.53 -2.18
C ASP A 183 15.92 -17.33 -1.80
N ALA A 184 16.79 -18.10 -2.45
CA ALA A 184 18.23 -18.08 -2.19
C ALA A 184 18.98 -16.95 -2.92
N LYS A 185 18.32 -16.16 -3.79
CA LYS A 185 19.01 -15.18 -4.63
C LYS A 185 19.41 -13.92 -3.87
N GLU A 186 18.55 -13.44 -2.97
CA GLU A 186 18.72 -12.16 -2.28
C GLU A 186 18.29 -12.29 -0.80
N PRO A 187 19.01 -13.08 0.02
CA PRO A 187 18.72 -13.21 1.44
C PRO A 187 19.05 -11.91 2.19
N ILE A 188 18.29 -11.61 3.24
CA ILE A 188 18.68 -10.58 4.21
C ILE A 188 19.71 -11.15 5.18
N ASP A 189 19.53 -12.42 5.57
CA ASP A 189 20.39 -13.12 6.51
C ASP A 189 20.96 -14.38 5.85
N VAL A 190 22.26 -14.35 5.58
CA VAL A 190 22.96 -15.42 4.85
C VAL A 190 23.12 -16.65 5.73
N GLU A 191 23.33 -16.47 7.04
CA GLU A 191 23.47 -17.57 8.00
C GLU A 191 22.16 -18.36 8.15
N ILE A 192 21.01 -17.68 8.19
CA ILE A 192 19.70 -18.35 8.16
C ILE A 192 19.50 -19.08 6.83
N LEU A 193 19.88 -18.46 5.70
CA LEU A 193 19.82 -19.13 4.40
C LEU A 193 20.69 -20.40 4.37
N GLU A 194 21.92 -20.31 4.87
CA GLU A 194 22.82 -21.45 4.95
C GLU A 194 22.23 -22.56 5.83
N GLN A 195 21.61 -22.21 6.97
CA GLN A 195 20.92 -23.19 7.80
C GLN A 195 19.76 -23.85 7.05
N ALA A 196 18.95 -23.08 6.30
CA ALA A 196 17.83 -23.60 5.52
C ALA A 196 18.28 -24.58 4.42
N ILE A 197 19.41 -24.32 3.78
CA ILE A 197 19.94 -25.14 2.68
C ILE A 197 20.77 -26.33 3.20
N LYS A 198 21.73 -26.09 4.10
CA LYS A 198 22.69 -27.10 4.56
C LYS A 198 22.16 -27.95 5.71
N ASN A 199 21.23 -27.41 6.50
CA ASN A 199 20.70 -28.05 7.70
C ASN A 199 19.19 -27.88 7.84
N THR A 200 18.46 -28.24 6.78
CA THR A 200 17.01 -28.01 6.64
C THR A 200 16.21 -28.51 7.84
N ALA A 201 16.56 -29.68 8.40
CA ALA A 201 15.86 -30.22 9.57
C ALA A 201 16.03 -29.35 10.83
N VAL A 202 17.20 -28.71 11.02
CA VAL A 202 17.40 -27.76 12.12
C VAL A 202 16.70 -26.45 11.81
N PHE A 203 16.74 -25.97 10.56
CA PHE A 203 16.00 -24.77 10.17
C PHE A 203 14.50 -24.92 10.44
N GLU A 204 13.87 -26.02 9.99
CA GLU A 204 12.43 -26.26 10.18
C GLU A 204 12.05 -26.31 11.67
N LYS A 205 12.85 -27.00 12.50
CA LYS A 205 12.64 -27.04 13.95
C LYS A 205 12.82 -25.67 14.59
N THR A 206 13.80 -24.89 14.13
CA THR A 206 14.08 -23.53 14.62
C THR A 206 12.93 -22.60 14.26
N ALA A 207 12.51 -22.58 12.99
CA ALA A 207 11.39 -21.78 12.52
C ALA A 207 10.08 -22.14 13.22
N ASN A 208 9.81 -23.44 13.46
CA ASN A 208 8.65 -23.87 14.23
C ASN A 208 8.72 -23.45 15.70
N TYR A 209 9.90 -23.55 16.34
CA TYR A 209 10.09 -23.06 17.70
C TYR A 209 9.81 -21.56 17.80
N TRP A 210 10.32 -20.76 16.86
CA TRP A 210 10.04 -19.32 16.79
C TRP A 210 8.56 -19.02 16.57
N ALA A 211 7.90 -19.73 15.64
CA ALA A 211 6.47 -19.58 15.39
C ALA A 211 5.64 -19.89 16.64
N TRP A 212 5.97 -20.96 17.38
CA TRP A 212 5.32 -21.26 18.65
C TRP A 212 5.59 -20.18 19.71
N LYS A 213 6.86 -19.82 19.92
CA LYS A 213 7.28 -18.92 21.00
C LYS A 213 6.76 -17.50 20.82
N PHE A 214 6.74 -16.99 19.58
CA PHE A 214 6.43 -15.58 19.30
C PHE A 214 5.09 -15.36 18.60
N ALA A 215 4.61 -16.33 17.82
CA ALA A 215 3.42 -16.19 16.98
C ALA A 215 2.23 -17.06 17.45
N GLY A 216 2.38 -17.83 18.53
CA GLY A 216 1.33 -18.73 19.02
C GLY A 216 1.11 -20.00 18.18
N GLY A 217 2.07 -20.32 17.30
CA GLY A 217 2.02 -21.49 16.43
C GLY A 217 2.09 -22.83 17.16
N ARG A 218 2.09 -23.93 16.38
CA ARG A 218 2.12 -25.29 16.93
C ARG A 218 3.37 -25.53 17.78
N ARG A 219 3.17 -25.91 19.03
CA ARG A 219 4.25 -26.28 19.96
C ARG A 219 5.09 -27.45 19.40
N PRO A 220 6.43 -27.34 19.38
CA PRO A 220 7.30 -28.45 19.02
C PRO A 220 7.10 -29.66 19.93
N SER A 221 7.13 -30.87 19.37
CA SER A 221 7.01 -32.11 20.15
C SER A 221 8.24 -32.40 21.03
N ASN A 222 9.41 -31.90 20.64
CA ASN A 222 10.66 -32.07 21.38
C ASN A 222 10.98 -30.81 22.21
N TRP A 223 11.26 -30.99 23.51
CA TRP A 223 11.43 -29.92 24.50
C TRP A 223 12.89 -29.46 24.70
N ASP A 224 13.84 -30.08 23.99
CA ASP A 224 15.29 -29.79 24.11
C ASP A 224 15.63 -28.30 23.96
N TYR A 225 14.99 -27.62 23.00
CA TYR A 225 15.25 -26.22 22.69
C TYR A 225 14.88 -25.27 23.85
N GLU A 226 13.73 -25.49 24.48
CA GLU A 226 13.29 -24.67 25.63
C GLU A 226 14.26 -24.82 26.80
N SER A 227 14.77 -26.03 27.04
CA SER A 227 15.73 -26.28 28.12
C SER A 227 17.07 -25.60 27.86
N LYS A 228 17.55 -25.63 26.61
CA LYS A 228 18.77 -24.90 26.21
C LYS A 228 18.60 -23.39 26.36
N VAL A 229 17.44 -22.85 26.00
CA VAL A 229 17.10 -21.43 26.21
C VAL A 229 17.14 -21.10 27.68
N GLN A 230 16.54 -21.92 28.55
CA GLN A 230 16.58 -21.71 30.00
C GLN A 230 18.01 -21.75 30.57
N VAL A 231 18.89 -22.60 30.04
CA VAL A 231 20.30 -22.64 30.46
C VAL A 231 21.02 -21.37 30.04
N LEU A 232 20.90 -20.96 28.78
CA LEU A 232 21.62 -19.79 28.26
C LEU A 232 21.06 -18.47 28.80
N ASN A 233 19.74 -18.38 29.02
CA ASN A 233 19.07 -17.21 29.58
C ASN A 233 19.58 -16.87 31.00
N ARG A 234 20.05 -17.86 31.78
CA ARG A 234 20.69 -17.59 33.09
C ARG A 234 21.96 -16.76 32.96
N LEU A 235 22.64 -16.83 31.81
CA LEU A 235 23.86 -16.08 31.52
C LEU A 235 23.55 -14.73 30.87
N THR A 236 22.67 -14.73 29.86
CA THR A 236 22.36 -13.51 29.09
C THR A 236 21.42 -12.55 29.83
N ARG A 237 20.55 -13.06 30.72
CA ARG A 237 19.41 -12.33 31.31
C ARG A 237 18.49 -11.69 30.27
N ASP A 238 18.51 -12.26 29.07
CA ASP A 238 17.71 -11.85 27.92
C ASP A 238 17.37 -13.13 27.14
N GLU A 239 16.11 -13.52 27.23
CA GLU A 239 15.60 -14.75 26.61
C GLU A 239 15.63 -14.63 25.08
N ASN A 240 15.34 -13.45 24.54
CA ASN A 240 15.34 -13.23 23.09
C ASN A 240 16.76 -13.38 22.54
N LEU A 241 17.74 -12.78 23.20
CA LEU A 241 19.15 -12.96 22.82
C LEU A 241 19.60 -14.41 22.96
N ALA A 242 19.15 -15.13 23.99
CA ALA A 242 19.45 -16.55 24.14
C ALA A 242 18.87 -17.39 22.99
N ILE A 243 17.61 -17.16 22.62
CA ILE A 243 16.95 -17.83 21.48
C ILE A 243 17.69 -17.53 20.18
N ILE A 244 18.01 -16.26 19.92
CA ILE A 244 18.73 -15.85 18.71
C ILE A 244 20.09 -16.52 18.63
N ALA A 245 20.89 -16.45 19.70
CA ALA A 245 22.22 -17.05 19.73
C ALA A 245 22.17 -18.57 19.51
N LEU A 246 21.26 -19.28 20.20
CA LEU A 246 21.08 -20.71 19.99
C LEU A 246 20.65 -21.03 18.56
N SER A 247 19.76 -20.23 17.98
CA SER A 247 19.26 -20.43 16.61
C SER A 247 20.39 -20.32 15.58
N TYR A 248 21.26 -19.31 15.69
CA TYR A 248 22.45 -19.17 14.83
C TYR A 248 23.49 -20.29 15.05
N HIS A 249 23.58 -20.83 16.26
CA HIS A 249 24.54 -21.88 16.61
C HIS A 249 23.95 -23.29 16.56
N ASN A 250 22.91 -23.52 15.74
CA ASN A 250 22.28 -24.83 15.54
C ASN A 250 21.89 -25.53 16.87
N TRP A 251 21.49 -24.75 17.85
CA TRP A 251 21.10 -25.19 19.20
C TRP A 251 22.21 -25.93 19.96
N VAL A 252 23.47 -25.60 19.67
CA VAL A 252 24.63 -26.06 20.44
C VAL A 252 24.91 -25.05 21.55
N LEU A 253 24.98 -25.53 22.80
CA LEU A 253 25.35 -24.69 23.93
C LEU A 253 26.85 -24.37 23.88
N PRO A 254 27.28 -23.18 24.35
CA PRO A 254 28.70 -22.86 24.48
C PRO A 254 29.44 -23.88 25.37
N ASN A 255 30.73 -24.10 25.09
CA ASN A 255 31.56 -24.99 25.90
C ASN A 255 31.54 -24.57 27.38
N GLY A 256 31.36 -25.55 28.28
CA GLY A 256 31.25 -25.31 29.73
C GLY A 256 29.88 -24.81 30.19
N VAL A 257 28.94 -24.59 29.27
CA VAL A 257 27.55 -24.25 29.57
C VAL A 257 26.69 -25.48 29.33
N GLY A 258 26.39 -26.22 30.40
CA GLY A 258 25.53 -27.40 30.36
C GLY A 258 24.50 -27.38 31.48
N PRO A 259 23.46 -28.24 31.43
CA PRO A 259 22.62 -28.47 32.58
C PRO A 259 23.52 -28.89 33.75
N ARG A 260 23.46 -28.17 34.88
CA ARG A 260 24.09 -28.65 36.10
C ARG A 260 23.42 -29.98 36.44
N THR A 261 24.16 -31.08 36.34
CA THR A 261 23.72 -32.34 36.94
C THR A 261 23.54 -32.08 38.44
N PRO A 262 22.41 -32.52 39.03
CA PRO A 262 22.16 -32.35 40.45
C PRO A 262 23.26 -32.98 41.31
#